data_AF-I1KZH8-F1
#
_entry.id   AF-I1KZH8-F1
#
_cell.length_a   1.000
_cell.length_b   1.000
_cell.length_c   1.000
_cell.angle_alpha   90.00
_cell.angle_beta   90.00
_cell.angle_gamma   90.00
#
_symmetry.space_group_name_H-M   'P 1'
#
loop_
_entity.id
_entity.type
_entity.pdbx_description
1 polymer ?
#
loop_
_entity_poly.entity_id
_entity_poly.type
_entity_poly.pdbx_seq_one_letter_code
_entity_poly.pdbx_strand_id
1 'polypeptide(L)'
;MVMDMLGPSLWDVWNSSSQTMTAEMVACIAVESLSILEKMHARGYVHGDVKPENFLLGQPSTPQEKKLFLVDLGLATKWRDTSSGQHVEYDQRPDMFRGTVRYASVHAHLGRTASRRDDLESLAYTLIFLHKGRLPWQGYQGDHKSFLVCKKKMGTSPEMLCCFCPAPFRQFLEIVVNMKFDEEPNYSRLISLFDGMLGPNPALRPINTEGAQKVGQKRGRLNIEEEDDSQPKKKVRLGVPATQWISVYNARLPMKQRYHYNVADARLAQHVERGIADGLLISCVASCSNLWALIMDAGTGFSSQVYKLSPFFLHKEWIMEQWEKNYYITSIAGANNGSSLVVMSKGTQYTQQSYKVSDSFPFKWINKKWREGFHVTSMATAGSRWGVVMSRNAGFSDQVVELDFLYPSEGIHRRWDNGYRITATAATWDQSALILSIPRRRPGDETQETLRTSQFPSTHVKEKWSKNLYLACLCYGRTVC
;
A
#
# COMPACT_ATOMS: atom_id res chain seq x y z
N MET A 1 -36.68 -4.80 2.51
CA MET A 1 -36.38 -4.38 1.12
C MET A 1 -37.01 -5.43 0.21
N VAL A 2 -37.85 -5.02 -0.74
CA VAL A 2 -38.43 -5.91 -1.77
C VAL A 2 -37.75 -5.57 -3.08
N MET A 3 -37.27 -6.58 -3.81
CA MET A 3 -36.54 -6.42 -5.08
C MET A 3 -37.07 -7.42 -6.11
N ASP A 4 -36.83 -7.17 -7.39
CA ASP A 4 -37.18 -8.09 -8.47
C ASP A 4 -36.49 -9.45 -8.26
N MET A 5 -37.23 -10.53 -8.46
CA MET A 5 -36.68 -11.88 -8.43
C MET A 5 -35.84 -12.11 -9.70
N LEU A 6 -34.59 -12.52 -9.54
CA LEU A 6 -33.66 -12.81 -10.63
C LEU A 6 -33.43 -14.32 -10.78
N GLY A 7 -32.69 -14.71 -11.80
CA GLY A 7 -32.24 -16.08 -12.04
C GLY A 7 -30.98 -16.45 -11.23
N PRO A 8 -30.28 -17.52 -11.63
CA PRO A 8 -29.11 -18.02 -10.91
C PRO A 8 -27.94 -17.03 -10.95
N SER A 9 -27.09 -17.06 -9.92
CA SER A 9 -25.83 -16.32 -9.91
C SER A 9 -24.79 -16.96 -10.83
N LEU A 10 -23.74 -16.22 -11.21
CA LEU A 10 -22.61 -16.79 -11.96
C LEU A 10 -21.90 -17.89 -11.16
N TRP A 11 -21.96 -17.85 -9.82
CA TRP A 11 -21.47 -18.92 -8.96
C TRP A 11 -22.27 -20.22 -9.16
N ASP A 12 -23.60 -20.12 -9.22
CA ASP A 12 -24.48 -21.27 -9.43
C ASP A 12 -24.27 -21.89 -10.82
N VAL A 13 -24.17 -21.04 -11.85
CA VAL A 13 -23.89 -21.47 -13.22
C VAL A 13 -22.51 -22.12 -13.32
N TRP A 14 -21.50 -21.58 -12.64
CA TRP A 14 -20.15 -22.17 -12.63
C TRP A 14 -20.12 -23.53 -11.94
N ASN A 15 -20.84 -23.70 -10.81
CA ASN A 15 -20.93 -24.98 -10.11
C ASN A 15 -21.66 -26.05 -10.93
N SER A 16 -22.70 -25.69 -11.67
CA SER A 16 -23.41 -26.63 -12.54
C SER A 16 -22.62 -27.00 -13.81
N SER A 17 -21.62 -26.18 -14.19
CA SER A 17 -20.79 -26.37 -15.39
C SER A 17 -19.45 -27.07 -15.11
N SER A 18 -19.44 -28.07 -14.21
CA SER A 18 -18.22 -28.79 -13.80
C SER A 18 -17.08 -27.86 -13.34
N GLN A 19 -17.43 -26.73 -12.71
CA GLN A 19 -16.47 -25.79 -12.11
C GLN A 19 -15.51 -25.12 -13.12
N THR A 20 -15.95 -24.95 -14.37
CA THR A 20 -15.24 -24.16 -15.40
C THR A 20 -16.24 -23.51 -16.36
N MET A 21 -15.84 -22.41 -17.01
CA MET A 21 -16.62 -21.77 -18.07
C MET A 21 -15.78 -21.60 -19.33
N THR A 22 -16.43 -21.71 -20.49
CA THR A 22 -15.78 -21.51 -21.79
C THR A 22 -15.26 -20.08 -21.92
N ALA A 23 -14.21 -19.90 -22.74
CA ALA A 23 -13.62 -18.60 -22.99
C ALA A 23 -14.64 -17.58 -23.54
N GLU A 24 -15.53 -18.01 -24.44
CA GLU A 24 -16.61 -17.18 -25.00
C GLU A 24 -17.62 -16.73 -23.92
N MET A 25 -18.05 -17.65 -23.04
CA MET A 25 -18.98 -17.32 -21.96
C MET A 25 -18.37 -16.27 -21.03
N VAL A 26 -17.12 -16.48 -20.60
CA VAL A 26 -16.43 -15.53 -19.71
C VAL A 26 -16.16 -14.19 -20.40
N ALA A 27 -15.90 -14.17 -21.70
CA ALA A 27 -15.79 -12.92 -22.47
C ALA A 27 -17.12 -12.15 -22.51
N CYS A 28 -18.26 -12.83 -22.70
CA CYS A 28 -19.57 -12.17 -22.64
C CYS A 28 -19.86 -11.61 -21.24
N ILE A 29 -19.50 -12.34 -20.18
CA ILE A 29 -19.57 -11.85 -18.79
C ILE A 29 -18.72 -10.58 -18.64
N ALA A 30 -17.46 -10.60 -19.10
CA ALA A 30 -16.55 -9.46 -18.98
C ALA A 30 -17.13 -8.19 -19.61
N VAL A 31 -17.63 -8.30 -20.84
CA VAL A 31 -18.21 -7.20 -21.60
C VAL A 31 -19.42 -6.58 -20.88
N GLU A 32 -20.37 -7.41 -20.43
CA GLU A 32 -21.56 -6.89 -19.76
C GLU A 32 -21.26 -6.38 -18.34
N SER A 33 -20.41 -7.07 -17.57
CA SER A 33 -19.97 -6.62 -16.24
C SER A 33 -19.25 -5.27 -16.30
N LEU A 34 -18.39 -5.02 -17.29
CA LEU A 34 -17.74 -3.71 -17.49
C LEU A 34 -18.77 -2.61 -17.76
N SER A 35 -19.77 -2.88 -18.61
CA SER A 35 -20.88 -1.94 -18.89
C SER A 35 -21.71 -1.64 -17.64
N ILE A 36 -21.97 -2.64 -16.79
CA ILE A 36 -22.69 -2.46 -15.53
C ILE A 36 -21.88 -1.61 -14.55
N LEU A 37 -20.60 -1.94 -14.36
CA LEU A 37 -19.70 -1.18 -13.47
C LEU A 37 -19.53 0.26 -13.94
N GLU A 38 -19.38 0.52 -15.24
CA GLU A 38 -19.36 1.89 -15.78
C GLU A 38 -20.60 2.69 -15.38
N LYS A 39 -21.79 2.11 -15.51
CA LYS A 39 -23.06 2.77 -15.13
C LYS A 39 -23.15 3.03 -13.63
N MET A 40 -22.56 2.17 -12.81
CA MET A 40 -22.49 2.36 -11.36
C MET A 40 -21.49 3.47 -11.00
N HIS A 41 -20.29 3.41 -11.56
CA HIS A 41 -19.24 4.41 -11.37
C HIS A 41 -19.68 5.80 -11.86
N ALA A 42 -20.42 5.89 -12.97
CA ALA A 42 -21.02 7.13 -13.45
C ALA A 42 -22.04 7.74 -12.47
N ARG A 43 -22.61 6.96 -11.54
CA ARG A 43 -23.44 7.47 -10.44
C ARG A 43 -22.64 7.87 -9.20
N GLY A 44 -21.31 7.76 -9.24
CA GLY A 44 -20.40 8.16 -8.16
C GLY A 44 -20.14 7.08 -7.11
N TYR A 45 -20.52 5.83 -7.37
CA TYR A 45 -20.36 4.71 -6.44
C TYR A 45 -19.47 3.62 -7.00
N VAL A 46 -18.67 3.00 -6.13
CA VAL A 46 -18.00 1.72 -6.36
C VAL A 46 -18.75 0.64 -5.59
N HIS A 47 -18.75 -0.58 -6.12
CA HIS A 47 -19.45 -1.73 -5.57
C HIS A 47 -18.76 -2.28 -4.32
N GLY A 48 -17.44 -2.48 -4.37
CA GLY A 48 -16.64 -2.94 -3.23
C GLY A 48 -16.72 -4.45 -2.94
N ASP A 49 -17.60 -5.20 -3.62
CA ASP A 49 -17.71 -6.67 -3.49
C ASP A 49 -18.01 -7.37 -4.83
N VAL A 50 -17.23 -7.06 -5.85
CA VAL A 50 -17.36 -7.69 -7.18
C VAL A 50 -16.92 -9.15 -7.09
N LYS A 51 -17.87 -10.07 -7.31
CA LYS A 51 -17.69 -11.52 -7.21
C LYS A 51 -18.78 -12.28 -7.98
N PRO A 52 -18.57 -13.57 -8.35
CA PRO A 52 -19.56 -14.37 -9.08
C PRO A 52 -20.95 -14.39 -8.45
N GLU A 53 -21.04 -14.42 -7.12
CA GLU A 53 -22.28 -14.52 -6.36
C GLU A 53 -23.17 -13.27 -6.50
N ASN A 54 -22.57 -12.10 -6.78
CA ASN A 54 -23.29 -10.83 -6.89
C ASN A 54 -23.69 -10.49 -8.34
N PHE A 55 -23.31 -11.33 -9.31
CA PHE A 55 -23.77 -11.23 -10.68
C PHE A 55 -24.82 -12.30 -10.96
N LEU A 56 -26.05 -11.90 -11.28
CA LEU A 56 -27.17 -12.80 -11.51
C LEU A 56 -27.68 -12.68 -12.95
N LEU A 57 -28.10 -13.80 -13.52
CA LEU A 57 -28.84 -13.83 -14.77
C LEU A 57 -30.31 -13.43 -14.54
N GLY A 58 -31.01 -13.04 -15.60
CA GLY A 58 -32.46 -12.86 -15.50
C GLY A 58 -33.20 -14.19 -15.28
N GLN A 59 -34.49 -14.10 -14.98
CA GLN A 59 -35.31 -15.29 -14.73
C GLN A 59 -35.30 -16.23 -15.94
N PRO A 60 -35.16 -17.55 -15.73
CA PRO A 60 -35.26 -18.55 -16.80
C PRO A 60 -36.60 -18.45 -17.56
N SER A 61 -36.59 -18.77 -18.85
CA SER A 61 -37.80 -18.75 -19.68
C SER A 61 -38.44 -17.36 -19.82
N THR A 62 -37.65 -16.29 -19.62
CA THR A 62 -38.07 -14.90 -19.87
C THR A 62 -37.18 -14.26 -20.93
N PRO A 63 -37.62 -13.18 -21.60
CA PRO A 63 -36.75 -12.44 -22.54
C PRO A 63 -35.47 -11.88 -21.90
N GLN A 64 -35.39 -11.85 -20.56
CA GLN A 64 -34.24 -11.35 -19.81
C GLN A 64 -33.31 -12.48 -19.33
N GLU A 65 -33.57 -13.75 -19.64
CA GLU A 65 -32.80 -14.89 -19.11
C GLU A 65 -31.28 -14.77 -19.34
N LYS A 66 -30.87 -14.17 -20.47
CA LYS A 66 -29.45 -13.96 -20.84
C LYS A 66 -28.90 -12.63 -20.35
N LYS A 67 -29.69 -11.80 -19.65
CA LYS A 67 -29.26 -10.48 -19.18
C LYS A 67 -28.56 -10.62 -17.83
N LEU A 68 -27.42 -9.95 -17.70
CA LEU A 68 -26.66 -9.92 -16.45
C LEU A 68 -27.06 -8.73 -15.59
N PHE A 69 -27.14 -8.94 -14.28
CA PHE A 69 -27.45 -7.94 -13.27
C PHE A 69 -26.40 -7.97 -12.16
N LEU A 70 -26.10 -6.81 -11.58
CA LEU A 70 -25.27 -6.67 -10.38
C LEU A 70 -26.17 -6.35 -9.20
N VAL A 71 -26.05 -7.12 -8.12
CA VAL A 71 -26.84 -6.99 -6.89
C VAL A 71 -25.95 -6.83 -5.67
N ASP A 72 -26.57 -6.63 -4.50
CA ASP A 72 -25.90 -6.47 -3.20
C ASP A 72 -24.97 -5.25 -3.12
N LEU A 73 -25.59 -4.07 -3.02
CA LEU A 73 -24.90 -2.80 -2.80
C LEU A 73 -24.54 -2.56 -1.32
N GLY A 74 -24.53 -3.59 -0.47
CA GLY A 74 -24.31 -3.45 0.97
C GLY A 74 -22.91 -2.91 1.34
N LEU A 75 -21.92 -3.11 0.48
CA LEU A 75 -20.55 -2.59 0.63
C LEU A 75 -20.25 -1.40 -0.29
N ALA A 76 -21.23 -0.90 -1.04
CA ALA A 76 -21.02 0.18 -1.98
C ALA A 76 -20.61 1.47 -1.26
N THR A 77 -19.60 2.16 -1.81
CA THR A 77 -19.09 3.41 -1.24
C THR A 77 -18.96 4.48 -2.33
N LYS A 78 -18.97 5.75 -1.93
CA LYS A 78 -18.76 6.86 -2.86
C LYS A 78 -17.28 6.94 -3.23
N TRP A 79 -16.98 7.07 -4.52
CA TRP A 79 -15.63 7.39 -5.01
C TRP A 79 -15.49 8.85 -5.43
N ARG A 80 -16.60 9.57 -5.59
CA ARG A 80 -16.62 11.02 -5.79
C ARG A 80 -17.75 11.67 -5.02
N ASP A 81 -17.53 12.93 -4.67
CA ASP A 81 -18.59 13.78 -4.16
C ASP A 81 -19.59 14.11 -5.27
N THR A 82 -20.89 13.97 -4.96
CA THR A 82 -21.97 14.13 -5.95
C THR A 82 -22.21 15.60 -6.30
N SER A 83 -21.88 16.52 -5.38
CA SER A 83 -22.14 17.96 -5.56
C SER A 83 -21.04 18.67 -6.35
N SER A 84 -19.79 18.38 -6.02
CA SER A 84 -18.60 18.99 -6.63
C SER A 84 -18.02 18.18 -7.78
N GLY A 85 -18.39 16.90 -7.89
CA GLY A 85 -17.80 15.94 -8.83
C GLY A 85 -16.36 15.54 -8.48
N GLN A 86 -15.79 16.04 -7.38
CA GLN A 86 -14.41 15.77 -7.00
C GLN A 86 -14.24 14.34 -6.47
N HIS A 87 -13.09 13.75 -6.79
CA HIS A 87 -12.70 12.45 -6.27
C HIS A 87 -12.58 12.48 -4.74
N VAL A 88 -12.96 11.40 -4.06
CA VAL A 88 -12.75 11.28 -2.62
C VAL A 88 -11.26 11.34 -2.27
N GLU A 89 -10.95 11.88 -1.10
CA GLU A 89 -9.58 11.94 -0.59
C GLU A 89 -9.02 10.53 -0.35
N TYR A 90 -7.73 10.38 -0.64
CA TYR A 90 -7.00 9.16 -0.37
C TYR A 90 -6.73 9.02 1.13
N ASP A 91 -7.08 7.87 1.70
CA ASP A 91 -6.71 7.47 3.05
C ASP A 91 -6.30 5.99 3.09
N GLN A 92 -5.59 5.59 4.15
CA GLN A 92 -5.26 4.20 4.43
C GLN A 92 -5.55 3.86 5.88
N ARG A 93 -6.36 2.81 6.07
CA ARG A 93 -6.72 2.23 7.38
C ARG A 93 -6.45 0.73 7.36
N PRO A 94 -5.22 0.28 7.68
CA PRO A 94 -4.81 -1.12 7.53
C PRO A 94 -5.66 -2.16 8.26
N ASP A 95 -6.46 -1.77 9.25
CA ASP A 95 -7.36 -2.66 9.98
C ASP A 95 -8.79 -2.74 9.38
N MET A 96 -9.10 -1.93 8.36
CA MET A 96 -10.43 -1.80 7.77
C MET A 96 -10.52 -2.50 6.41
N PHE A 97 -10.37 -3.83 6.40
CA PHE A 97 -10.68 -4.64 5.22
C PHE A 97 -12.18 -4.88 5.09
N ARG A 98 -12.71 -4.78 3.86
CA ARG A 98 -14.09 -5.14 3.51
C ARG A 98 -14.11 -5.93 2.19
N GLY A 99 -15.18 -6.69 1.98
CA GLY A 99 -15.40 -7.49 0.77
C GLY A 99 -14.87 -8.91 0.86
N THR A 100 -15.02 -9.64 -0.24
CA THR A 100 -14.67 -11.06 -0.31
C THR A 100 -13.17 -11.24 -0.58
N VAL A 101 -12.41 -11.73 0.41
CA VAL A 101 -10.94 -11.94 0.36
C VAL A 101 -10.43 -12.53 -0.95
N ARG A 102 -11.16 -13.48 -1.54
CA ARG A 102 -10.75 -14.16 -2.78
C ARG A 102 -10.64 -13.18 -3.95
N TYR A 103 -11.59 -12.25 -4.08
CA TYR A 103 -11.74 -11.39 -5.25
C TYR A 103 -11.37 -9.92 -4.98
N ALA A 104 -11.30 -9.48 -3.72
CA ALA A 104 -10.98 -8.09 -3.39
C ALA A 104 -9.62 -7.62 -3.98
N SER A 105 -9.50 -6.35 -4.33
CA SER A 105 -8.24 -5.76 -4.80
C SER A 105 -7.13 -5.83 -3.73
N VAL A 106 -5.87 -5.72 -4.16
CA VAL A 106 -4.74 -5.54 -3.23
C VAL A 106 -4.88 -4.27 -2.39
N HIS A 107 -5.51 -3.23 -2.95
CA HIS A 107 -5.75 -1.96 -2.26
C HIS A 107 -6.78 -2.09 -1.14
N ALA A 108 -7.85 -2.87 -1.35
CA ALA A 108 -8.82 -3.20 -0.32
C ALA A 108 -8.16 -3.99 0.83
N HIS A 109 -7.29 -4.96 0.51
CA HIS A 109 -6.50 -5.68 1.52
C HIS A 109 -5.59 -4.76 2.36
N LEU A 110 -5.04 -3.71 1.74
CA LEU A 110 -4.23 -2.69 2.40
C LEU A 110 -5.07 -1.65 3.14
N GLY A 111 -6.40 -1.73 3.10
CA GLY A 111 -7.32 -0.81 3.77
C GLY A 111 -7.30 0.60 3.17
N ARG A 112 -6.95 0.73 1.89
CA ARG A 112 -7.00 2.01 1.18
C ARG A 112 -8.44 2.42 0.89
N THR A 113 -8.68 3.72 0.78
CA THR A 113 -9.96 4.23 0.25
C THR A 113 -10.27 3.54 -1.08
N ALA A 114 -11.49 3.02 -1.22
CA ALA A 114 -11.92 2.33 -2.41
C ALA A 114 -12.16 3.30 -3.58
N SER A 115 -11.82 2.87 -4.78
CA SER A 115 -11.95 3.61 -6.03
C SER A 115 -12.32 2.68 -7.18
N ARG A 116 -12.51 3.22 -8.38
CA ARG A 116 -13.00 2.45 -9.53
C ARG A 116 -12.04 1.34 -9.97
N ARG A 117 -10.73 1.51 -9.74
CA ARG A 117 -9.72 0.47 -10.03
C ARG A 117 -9.95 -0.79 -9.20
N ASP A 118 -10.50 -0.65 -8.00
CA ASP A 118 -10.73 -1.76 -7.07
C ASP A 118 -11.77 -2.74 -7.60
N ASP A 119 -12.89 -2.23 -8.12
CA ASP A 119 -13.94 -3.03 -8.74
C ASP A 119 -13.43 -3.73 -10.02
N LEU A 120 -12.61 -3.03 -10.82
CA LEU A 120 -12.04 -3.56 -12.05
C LEU A 120 -10.98 -4.64 -11.80
N GLU A 121 -10.11 -4.46 -10.80
CA GLU A 121 -9.16 -5.49 -10.36
C GLU A 121 -9.91 -6.72 -9.82
N SER A 122 -10.97 -6.49 -9.03
CA SER A 122 -11.81 -7.57 -8.50
C SER A 122 -12.56 -8.32 -9.61
N LEU A 123 -13.00 -7.60 -10.66
CA LEU A 123 -13.56 -8.20 -11.86
C LEU A 123 -12.53 -9.04 -12.61
N ALA A 124 -11.27 -8.61 -12.73
CA ALA A 124 -10.22 -9.42 -13.37
C ALA A 124 -10.00 -10.75 -12.64
N TYR A 125 -9.95 -10.73 -11.29
CA TYR A 125 -9.83 -11.94 -10.49
C TYR A 125 -11.06 -12.85 -10.60
N THR A 126 -12.26 -12.27 -10.61
CA THR A 126 -13.52 -12.98 -10.88
C THR A 126 -13.49 -13.64 -12.26
N LEU A 127 -13.04 -12.88 -13.27
CA LEU A 127 -12.66 -13.24 -14.63
C LEU A 127 -11.98 -14.59 -14.73
N ILE A 128 -10.78 -14.56 -14.18
CA ILE A 128 -9.80 -15.64 -14.22
C ILE A 128 -10.29 -16.83 -13.39
N PHE A 129 -10.98 -16.58 -12.28
CA PHE A 129 -11.59 -17.64 -11.48
C PHE A 129 -12.65 -18.41 -12.26
N LEU A 130 -13.59 -17.74 -12.92
CA LEU A 130 -14.64 -18.39 -13.69
C LEU A 130 -14.06 -19.25 -14.83
N HIS A 131 -12.98 -18.77 -15.46
CA HIS A 131 -12.31 -19.50 -16.53
C HIS A 131 -11.45 -20.68 -16.05
N LYS A 132 -10.60 -20.48 -15.03
CA LYS A 132 -9.62 -21.48 -14.57
C LYS A 132 -10.14 -22.38 -13.44
N GLY A 133 -11.26 -22.01 -12.83
CA GLY A 133 -11.85 -22.62 -11.64
C GLY A 133 -11.10 -22.40 -10.33
N ARG A 134 -9.91 -21.78 -10.35
CA ARG A 134 -9.12 -21.50 -9.16
C ARG A 134 -8.21 -20.28 -9.29
N LEU A 135 -7.87 -19.70 -8.14
CA LEU A 135 -6.88 -18.64 -7.97
C LEU A 135 -5.73 -19.11 -7.05
N PRO A 136 -4.48 -18.64 -7.28
CA PRO A 136 -3.30 -19.11 -6.54
C PRO A 136 -3.29 -18.82 -5.02
N TRP A 137 -4.21 -18.00 -4.54
CA TRP A 137 -4.33 -17.57 -3.14
C TRP A 137 -5.56 -18.16 -2.42
N GLN A 138 -6.09 -19.27 -2.91
CA GLN A 138 -7.09 -20.06 -2.17
C GLN A 138 -6.42 -20.94 -1.11
N GLY A 139 -7.17 -21.31 -0.06
CA GLY A 139 -6.72 -22.23 0.99
C GLY A 139 -6.15 -21.59 2.26
N TYR A 140 -5.84 -20.29 2.25
CA TYR A 140 -5.42 -19.59 3.48
C TYR A 140 -6.55 -19.47 4.51
N GLN A 141 -6.22 -19.71 5.78
CA GLN A 141 -7.14 -19.69 6.93
C GLN A 141 -6.56 -18.90 8.12
N GLY A 142 -7.39 -18.63 9.13
CA GLY A 142 -7.00 -17.89 10.34
C GLY A 142 -6.93 -16.37 10.19
N ASP A 143 -6.54 -15.69 11.27
CA ASP A 143 -6.55 -14.22 11.37
C ASP A 143 -5.60 -13.53 10.38
N HIS A 144 -4.53 -14.21 9.95
CA HIS A 144 -3.56 -13.70 8.98
C HIS A 144 -3.94 -13.98 7.52
N LYS A 145 -5.11 -14.56 7.26
CA LYS A 145 -5.58 -14.91 5.91
C LYS A 145 -5.51 -13.72 4.94
N SER A 146 -6.02 -12.56 5.34
CA SER A 146 -6.06 -11.37 4.47
C SER A 146 -4.65 -10.91 4.08
N PHE A 147 -3.71 -10.90 5.04
CA PHE A 147 -2.31 -10.58 4.81
C PHE A 147 -1.64 -11.55 3.83
N LEU A 148 -1.80 -12.87 4.04
CA LEU A 148 -1.20 -13.90 3.18
C LEU A 148 -1.75 -13.85 1.75
N VAL A 149 -3.06 -13.62 1.60
CA VAL A 149 -3.70 -13.45 0.29
C VAL A 149 -3.17 -12.20 -0.41
N CYS A 150 -3.08 -11.06 0.30
CA CYS A 150 -2.53 -9.83 -0.26
C CYS A 150 -1.08 -10.01 -0.73
N LYS A 151 -0.23 -10.62 0.11
CA LYS A 151 1.16 -10.95 -0.21
C LYS A 151 1.24 -11.82 -1.48
N LYS A 152 0.40 -12.85 -1.56
CA LYS A 152 0.36 -13.77 -2.72
C LYS A 152 -0.12 -13.06 -3.99
N LYS A 153 -1.14 -12.20 -3.92
CA LYS A 153 -1.62 -11.39 -5.05
C LYS A 153 -0.52 -10.48 -5.58
N MET A 154 0.14 -9.73 -4.70
CA MET A 154 1.21 -8.81 -5.09
C MET A 154 2.45 -9.51 -5.65
N GLY A 155 2.71 -10.74 -5.20
CA GLY A 155 3.79 -11.59 -5.73
C GLY A 155 3.42 -12.44 -6.95
N THR A 156 2.20 -12.34 -7.48
CA THR A 156 1.77 -13.09 -8.67
C THR A 156 1.65 -12.13 -9.85
N SER A 157 2.47 -12.34 -10.89
CA SER A 157 2.44 -11.49 -12.09
C SER A 157 1.21 -11.80 -12.96
N PRO A 158 0.78 -10.87 -13.83
CA PRO A 158 -0.29 -11.14 -14.79
C PRO A 158 -0.01 -12.35 -15.70
N GLU A 159 1.24 -12.54 -16.13
CA GLU A 159 1.65 -13.70 -16.94
C GLU A 159 1.47 -15.01 -16.18
N MET A 160 1.88 -15.06 -14.91
CA MET A 160 1.72 -16.24 -14.07
C MET A 160 0.25 -16.54 -13.79
N LEU A 161 -0.54 -15.50 -13.47
CA LEU A 161 -1.96 -15.67 -13.15
C LEU A 161 -2.76 -16.12 -14.38
N CYS A 162 -2.55 -15.47 -15.52
CA CYS A 162 -3.23 -15.73 -16.78
C CYS A 162 -2.53 -16.80 -17.64
N CYS A 163 -1.61 -17.58 -17.06
CA CYS A 163 -1.01 -18.70 -17.78
C CYS A 163 -2.12 -19.63 -18.30
N PHE A 164 -2.07 -19.94 -19.60
CA PHE A 164 -3.08 -20.66 -20.38
C PHE A 164 -4.45 -19.97 -20.58
N CYS A 165 -4.60 -18.71 -20.19
CA CYS A 165 -5.78 -17.91 -20.54
C CYS A 165 -5.60 -17.25 -21.92
N PRO A 166 -6.68 -16.97 -22.66
CA PRO A 166 -6.64 -16.11 -23.83
C PRO A 166 -6.03 -14.73 -23.52
N ALA A 167 -5.33 -14.15 -24.51
CA ALA A 167 -4.59 -12.90 -24.34
C ALA A 167 -5.39 -11.72 -23.73
N PRO A 168 -6.68 -11.53 -24.07
CA PRO A 168 -7.49 -10.44 -23.48
C PRO A 168 -7.55 -10.43 -21.95
N PHE A 169 -7.55 -11.60 -21.29
CA PHE A 169 -7.55 -11.68 -19.82
C PHE A 169 -6.28 -11.11 -19.21
N ARG A 170 -5.12 -11.43 -19.81
CA ARG A 170 -3.82 -10.92 -19.38
C ARG A 170 -3.74 -9.42 -19.62
N GLN A 171 -4.13 -8.95 -20.81
CA GLN A 171 -4.14 -7.52 -21.14
C GLN A 171 -5.05 -6.72 -20.21
N PHE A 172 -6.26 -7.23 -19.93
CA PHE A 172 -7.19 -6.61 -18.99
C PHE A 172 -6.58 -6.49 -17.59
N LEU A 173 -6.03 -7.60 -17.08
CA LEU A 173 -5.37 -7.62 -15.77
C LEU A 173 -4.18 -6.66 -15.70
N GLU A 174 -3.32 -6.65 -16.72
CA GLU A 174 -2.16 -5.75 -16.82
C GLU A 174 -2.56 -4.28 -16.76
N ILE A 175 -3.66 -3.90 -17.41
CA ILE A 175 -4.16 -2.53 -17.37
C ILE A 175 -4.66 -2.18 -15.96
N VAL A 176 -5.57 -2.98 -15.39
CA VAL A 176 -6.27 -2.60 -14.15
C VAL A 176 -5.37 -2.59 -12.92
N VAL A 177 -4.38 -3.48 -12.83
CA VAL A 177 -3.46 -3.53 -11.67
C VAL A 177 -2.43 -2.38 -11.65
N ASN A 178 -2.34 -1.62 -12.73
CA ASN A 178 -1.46 -0.46 -12.88
C ASN A 178 -2.21 0.88 -12.87
N MET A 179 -3.54 0.87 -12.73
CA MET A 179 -4.34 2.10 -12.64
C MET A 179 -4.04 2.91 -11.37
N LYS A 180 -3.98 4.24 -11.51
CA LYS A 180 -3.88 5.15 -10.36
C LYS A 180 -5.22 5.25 -9.63
N PHE A 181 -5.19 5.71 -8.38
CA PHE A 181 -6.37 5.81 -7.51
C PHE A 181 -7.49 6.67 -8.10
N ASP A 182 -7.14 7.80 -8.71
CA ASP A 182 -8.07 8.77 -9.30
C ASP A 182 -8.17 8.67 -10.82
N GLU A 183 -7.55 7.65 -11.44
CA GLU A 183 -7.59 7.46 -12.88
C GLU A 183 -9.02 7.21 -13.37
N GLU A 184 -9.38 7.83 -14.50
CA GLU A 184 -10.66 7.56 -15.18
C GLU A 184 -10.52 6.32 -16.05
N PRO A 185 -11.25 5.22 -15.79
CA PRO A 185 -11.10 4.02 -16.59
C PRO A 185 -11.66 4.21 -18.00
N ASN A 186 -10.89 3.82 -19.02
CA ASN A 186 -11.37 3.76 -20.40
C ASN A 186 -12.18 2.47 -20.64
N TYR A 187 -13.44 2.44 -20.16
CA TYR A 187 -14.31 1.26 -20.26
C TYR A 187 -14.47 0.74 -21.69
N SER A 188 -14.57 1.63 -22.68
CA SER A 188 -14.63 1.25 -24.10
C SER A 188 -13.43 0.42 -24.54
N ARG A 189 -12.21 0.82 -24.16
CA ARG A 189 -10.99 0.06 -24.45
C ARG A 189 -10.96 -1.27 -23.70
N LEU A 190 -11.39 -1.30 -22.44
CA LEU A 190 -11.42 -2.53 -21.65
C LEU A 190 -12.42 -3.55 -22.22
N ILE A 191 -13.57 -3.07 -22.70
CA ILE A 191 -14.59 -3.88 -23.40
C ILE A 191 -14.03 -4.43 -24.71
N SER A 192 -13.38 -3.58 -25.53
CA SER A 192 -12.91 -3.99 -26.86
C SER A 192 -11.82 -5.06 -26.84
N LEU A 193 -11.14 -5.28 -25.71
CA LEU A 193 -10.20 -6.39 -25.55
C LEU A 193 -10.86 -7.75 -25.82
N PHE A 194 -12.14 -7.89 -25.49
CA PHE A 194 -12.85 -9.16 -25.54
C PHE A 194 -13.64 -9.36 -26.84
N ASP A 195 -13.72 -8.37 -27.72
CA ASP A 195 -14.55 -8.42 -28.94
C ASP A 195 -14.21 -9.61 -29.84
N GLY A 196 -12.91 -9.89 -30.02
CA GLY A 196 -12.43 -11.02 -30.82
C GLY A 196 -12.75 -12.40 -30.24
N MET A 197 -13.28 -12.47 -29.03
CA MET A 197 -13.70 -13.71 -28.36
C MET A 197 -15.21 -13.93 -28.39
N LEU A 198 -15.99 -12.96 -28.86
CA LEU A 198 -17.44 -13.05 -28.90
C LEU A 198 -17.90 -13.76 -30.17
N GLY A 199 -18.90 -14.64 -30.05
CA GLY A 199 -19.54 -15.23 -31.21
C GLY A 199 -20.09 -14.17 -32.18
N PRO A 200 -20.03 -14.41 -33.50
CA PRO A 200 -20.39 -13.43 -34.52
C PRO A 200 -21.88 -13.08 -34.53
N ASN A 201 -22.74 -13.98 -34.03
CA ASN A 201 -24.18 -13.77 -33.93
C ASN A 201 -24.58 -13.41 -32.47
N PRO A 202 -24.95 -12.15 -32.18
CA PRO A 202 -25.37 -11.73 -30.84
C PRO A 202 -26.51 -12.55 -30.24
N ALA A 203 -27.44 -13.06 -31.05
CA ALA A 203 -28.58 -13.84 -30.57
C ALA A 203 -28.17 -15.22 -30.01
N LEU A 204 -27.07 -15.77 -30.53
CA LEU A 204 -26.55 -17.09 -30.11
C LEU A 204 -25.59 -16.99 -28.93
N ARG A 205 -25.16 -15.78 -28.54
CA ARG A 205 -24.27 -15.60 -27.39
C ARG A 205 -24.91 -16.15 -26.12
N PRO A 206 -24.10 -16.68 -25.19
CA PRO A 206 -24.61 -17.25 -23.94
C PRO A 206 -25.13 -16.15 -22.99
N ILE A 207 -24.62 -14.92 -23.10
CA ILE A 207 -25.08 -13.74 -22.35
C ILE A 207 -25.32 -12.59 -23.34
N ASN A 208 -26.34 -11.77 -23.06
CA ASN A 208 -26.62 -10.55 -23.80
C ASN A 208 -25.58 -9.47 -23.47
N THR A 209 -24.89 -8.97 -24.50
CA THR A 209 -23.84 -7.95 -24.42
C THR A 209 -24.26 -6.58 -24.99
N GLU A 210 -25.54 -6.34 -25.27
CA GLU A 210 -26.05 -5.07 -25.82
C GLU A 210 -25.80 -3.87 -24.90
N GLY A 211 -25.66 -4.11 -23.59
CA GLY A 211 -25.33 -3.07 -22.62
C GLY A 211 -24.03 -2.34 -22.97
N ALA A 212 -23.06 -3.07 -23.52
CA ALA A 212 -21.76 -2.57 -23.94
C ALA A 212 -21.77 -1.85 -25.30
N GLN A 213 -22.65 -2.22 -26.23
CA GLN A 213 -22.74 -1.55 -27.54
C GLN A 213 -23.17 -0.07 -27.41
N LYS A 214 -23.93 0.26 -26.36
CA LYS A 214 -24.33 1.64 -26.03
C LYS A 214 -23.18 2.48 -25.48
N VAL A 215 -22.10 1.86 -25.00
CA VAL A 215 -20.90 2.53 -24.47
C VAL A 215 -20.07 3.11 -25.63
N GLY A 216 -19.88 2.35 -26.71
CA GLY A 216 -19.13 2.78 -27.89
C GLY A 216 -19.81 3.89 -28.71
N GLN A 217 -21.14 3.87 -28.82
CA GLN A 217 -21.88 4.83 -29.67
C GLN A 217 -21.98 6.25 -29.08
N LYS A 218 -22.00 6.41 -27.74
CA LYS A 218 -22.11 7.75 -27.11
C LYS A 218 -20.83 8.60 -27.21
N ARG A 219 -19.69 8.04 -27.60
CA ARG A 219 -18.40 8.74 -27.74
C ARG A 219 -17.77 8.65 -29.14
N GLY A 220 -18.52 8.20 -30.15
CA GLY A 220 -18.07 8.06 -31.55
C GLY A 220 -17.73 9.36 -32.30
N ARG A 221 -17.28 10.42 -31.61
CA ARG A 221 -16.78 11.68 -32.20
C ARG A 221 -15.59 12.28 -31.44
N LEU A 222 -14.76 11.46 -30.81
CA LEU A 222 -13.40 11.85 -30.45
C LEU A 222 -12.46 10.82 -31.05
N ASN A 223 -11.54 11.30 -31.89
CA ASN A 223 -10.58 10.52 -32.66
C ASN A 223 -9.95 9.43 -31.78
N ILE A 224 -9.88 8.22 -32.34
CA ILE A 224 -8.90 7.22 -31.92
C ILE A 224 -7.55 7.80 -32.33
N GLU A 225 -6.98 8.66 -31.50
CA GLU A 225 -5.54 8.89 -31.55
C GLU A 225 -4.92 7.59 -31.03
N GLU A 226 -4.27 6.87 -31.95
CA GLU A 226 -3.29 5.86 -31.57
C GLU A 226 -2.23 6.58 -30.74
N GLU A 227 -2.38 6.54 -29.41
CA GLU A 227 -1.30 6.93 -28.51
C GLU A 227 -0.11 6.02 -28.79
N ASP A 228 0.85 6.57 -29.52
CA ASP A 228 2.18 6.02 -29.74
C ASP A 228 2.76 5.55 -28.40
N ASP A 229 2.87 4.23 -28.23
CA ASP A 229 3.33 3.54 -27.01
C ASP A 229 4.86 3.68 -26.82
N SER A 230 5.45 4.76 -27.36
CA SER A 230 6.89 5.06 -27.40
C SER A 230 7.42 5.71 -26.12
N GLN A 231 6.55 6.12 -25.19
CA GLN A 231 7.01 6.53 -23.86
C GLN A 231 7.20 5.30 -22.97
N PRO A 232 8.39 5.12 -22.35
CA PRO A 232 8.59 4.07 -21.37
C PRO A 232 7.74 4.37 -20.13
N LYS A 233 6.48 3.91 -20.12
CA LYS A 233 5.68 3.81 -18.90
C LYS A 233 6.51 2.97 -17.95
N LYS A 234 6.93 3.55 -16.82
CA LYS A 234 7.68 2.84 -15.77
C LYS A 234 6.92 1.56 -15.47
N LYS A 235 7.42 0.42 -15.96
CA LYS A 235 6.90 -0.91 -15.67
C LYS A 235 7.08 -1.12 -14.18
N VAL A 236 6.05 -0.78 -13.39
CA VAL A 236 5.98 -1.20 -12.01
C VAL A 236 5.57 -2.67 -12.07
N ARG A 237 6.31 -3.55 -11.38
CA ARG A 237 5.94 -4.95 -11.06
C ARG A 237 6.62 -6.12 -11.80
N LEU A 238 7.81 -6.00 -12.38
CA LEU A 238 8.65 -7.20 -12.56
C LEU A 238 10.15 -6.86 -12.39
N GLY A 239 10.57 -6.78 -11.13
CA GLY A 239 11.97 -6.92 -10.74
C GLY A 239 12.15 -8.24 -9.99
N VAL A 240 13.39 -8.59 -9.65
CA VAL A 240 13.63 -9.57 -8.59
C VAL A 240 13.33 -8.87 -7.26
N PRO A 241 12.66 -9.51 -6.29
CA PRO A 241 12.45 -8.96 -4.96
C PRO A 241 13.76 -8.38 -4.43
N ALA A 242 13.77 -7.07 -4.18
CA ALA A 242 14.95 -6.38 -3.69
C ALA A 242 14.65 -5.73 -2.34
N THR A 243 15.54 -6.00 -1.38
CA THR A 243 15.67 -5.17 -0.20
C THR A 243 16.59 -4.00 -0.51
N GLN A 244 16.19 -2.81 -0.05
CA GLN A 244 16.91 -1.57 -0.32
C GLN A 244 16.87 -0.70 0.93
N TRP A 245 17.86 0.18 1.04
CA TRP A 245 17.80 1.32 1.93
C TRP A 245 16.73 2.27 1.45
N ILE A 246 15.84 2.67 2.37
CA ILE A 246 14.89 3.77 2.20
C ILE A 246 15.44 4.93 3.01
N SER A 247 15.89 5.98 2.33
CA SER A 247 16.46 7.17 2.94
C SER A 247 15.54 8.35 2.74
N VAL A 248 15.28 9.08 3.81
CA VAL A 248 14.47 10.30 3.81
C VAL A 248 15.38 11.48 4.14
N TYR A 249 15.33 12.51 3.30
CA TYR A 249 16.09 13.74 3.45
C TYR A 249 15.13 14.90 3.67
N ASN A 250 15.44 15.76 4.63
CA ASN A 250 14.68 16.98 4.89
C ASN A 250 15.57 18.19 4.67
N ALA A 251 15.00 19.26 4.13
CA ALA A 251 15.66 20.56 4.12
C ALA A 251 15.82 21.08 5.55
N ARG A 252 17.01 21.58 5.87
CA ARG A 252 17.32 22.20 7.15
C ARG A 252 18.26 23.36 6.95
N LEU A 253 18.33 24.24 7.95
CA LEU A 253 19.43 25.19 8.04
C LEU A 253 20.78 24.45 8.03
N PRO A 254 21.83 25.04 7.43
CA PRO A 254 23.14 24.41 7.37
C PRO A 254 23.60 23.91 8.74
N MET A 255 23.88 22.62 8.83
CA MET A 255 24.32 21.96 10.07
C MET A 255 25.37 20.88 9.79
N LYS A 256 26.19 20.58 10.81
CA LYS A 256 27.13 19.45 10.75
C LYS A 256 26.35 18.15 10.94
N GLN A 257 26.46 17.24 9.98
CA GLN A 257 25.93 15.87 10.06
C GLN A 257 27.05 14.88 9.72
N ARG A 258 27.08 13.76 10.41
CA ARG A 258 28.00 12.64 10.21
C ARG A 258 27.20 11.36 10.12
N TYR A 259 27.64 10.45 9.27
CA TYR A 259 27.10 9.10 9.20
C TYR A 259 28.20 8.06 9.35
N HIS A 260 27.83 6.93 9.93
CA HIS A 260 28.61 5.69 9.94
C HIS A 260 27.68 4.55 9.52
N TYR A 261 28.17 3.61 8.73
CA TYR A 261 27.40 2.44 8.27
C TYR A 261 28.32 1.23 8.25
N ASN A 262 27.72 0.02 8.17
CA ASN A 262 28.45 -1.24 8.34
C ASN A 262 29.21 -1.31 9.67
N VAL A 263 28.65 -0.72 10.72
CA VAL A 263 29.26 -0.68 12.05
C VAL A 263 28.93 -1.98 12.80
N ALA A 264 29.96 -2.73 13.17
CA ALA A 264 29.82 -3.89 14.05
C ALA A 264 29.70 -3.46 15.52
N ASP A 265 29.10 -4.33 16.34
CA ASP A 265 28.87 -4.11 17.78
C ASP A 265 30.09 -3.56 18.53
N ALA A 266 31.26 -4.19 18.32
CA ALA A 266 32.51 -3.83 18.99
C ALA A 266 33.02 -2.42 18.65
N ARG A 267 32.57 -1.83 17.53
CA ARG A 267 33.01 -0.50 17.05
C ARG A 267 32.00 0.60 17.37
N LEU A 268 30.81 0.24 17.86
CA LEU A 268 29.72 1.18 18.09
C LEU A 268 30.14 2.31 19.04
N ALA A 269 30.71 1.96 20.20
CA ALA A 269 31.11 2.92 21.23
C ALA A 269 32.10 3.96 20.71
N GLN A 270 33.14 3.51 19.99
CA GLN A 270 34.16 4.38 19.40
C GLN A 270 33.55 5.44 18.47
N HIS A 271 32.58 5.06 17.64
CA HIS A 271 31.92 5.99 16.72
C HIS A 271 31.05 7.01 17.45
N VAL A 272 30.31 6.56 18.48
CA VAL A 272 29.45 7.43 19.28
C VAL A 272 30.28 8.43 20.09
N GLU A 273 31.31 7.99 20.79
CA GLU A 273 32.19 8.84 21.60
C GLU A 273 32.87 9.92 20.74
N ARG A 274 33.39 9.53 19.58
CA ARG A 274 34.00 10.49 18.64
C ARG A 274 32.98 11.50 18.13
N GLY A 275 31.73 11.09 17.87
CA GLY A 275 30.67 12.00 17.48
C GLY A 275 30.30 13.00 18.58
N ILE A 276 30.19 12.53 19.83
CA ILE A 276 29.91 13.38 21.00
C ILE A 276 31.02 14.40 21.22
N ALA A 277 32.29 13.98 21.14
CA ALA A 277 33.44 14.88 21.23
C ALA A 277 33.43 15.97 20.14
N ASP A 278 32.78 15.69 19.01
CA ASP A 278 32.60 16.59 17.88
C ASP A 278 31.33 17.47 17.95
N GLY A 279 30.59 17.42 19.07
CA GLY A 279 29.34 18.13 19.29
C GLY A 279 28.14 17.53 18.53
N LEU A 280 28.21 16.27 18.13
CA LEU A 280 27.15 15.58 17.38
C LEU A 280 26.44 14.55 18.26
N LEU A 281 25.13 14.50 18.15
CA LEU A 281 24.28 13.54 18.85
C LEU A 281 23.56 12.65 17.84
N ILE A 282 23.27 11.41 18.22
CA ILE A 282 22.61 10.43 17.35
C ILE A 282 21.17 10.88 17.09
N SER A 283 20.84 11.12 15.83
CA SER A 283 19.50 11.50 15.39
C SER A 283 18.72 10.33 14.82
N CYS A 284 19.39 9.38 14.16
CA CYS A 284 18.77 8.20 13.58
C CYS A 284 19.71 6.99 13.64
N VAL A 285 19.16 5.82 13.96
CA VAL A 285 19.84 4.53 13.84
C VAL A 285 19.04 3.59 12.93
N ALA A 286 19.74 2.73 12.19
CA ALA A 286 19.14 1.68 11.39
C ALA A 286 20.05 0.44 11.38
N SER A 287 19.55 -0.68 10.85
CA SER A 287 20.34 -1.92 10.71
C SER A 287 20.15 -2.53 9.33
N CYS A 288 21.21 -3.16 8.82
CA CYS A 288 21.20 -4.01 7.64
C CYS A 288 22.17 -5.17 7.87
N SER A 289 21.73 -6.41 7.66
CA SER A 289 22.57 -7.61 7.81
C SER A 289 23.32 -7.69 9.15
N ASN A 290 22.64 -7.34 10.25
CA ASN A 290 23.20 -7.27 11.62
C ASN A 290 24.32 -6.24 11.81
N LEU A 291 24.48 -5.30 10.89
CA LEU A 291 25.38 -4.15 11.03
C LEU A 291 24.57 -2.87 11.20
N TRP A 292 25.12 -1.93 11.98
CA TRP A 292 24.46 -0.69 12.32
C TRP A 292 24.81 0.43 11.33
N ALA A 293 23.83 1.29 11.11
CA ALA A 293 24.01 2.62 10.56
C ALA A 293 23.63 3.66 11.61
N LEU A 294 24.50 4.65 11.80
CA LEU A 294 24.36 5.76 12.74
C LEU A 294 24.36 7.06 11.96
N ILE A 295 23.34 7.89 12.18
CA ILE A 295 23.31 9.28 11.73
C ILE A 295 23.41 10.15 12.98
N MET A 296 24.35 11.08 12.97
CA MET A 296 24.59 12.02 14.07
C MET A 296 24.61 13.43 13.52
N ASP A 297 23.92 14.36 14.16
CA ASP A 297 23.91 15.77 13.74
C ASP A 297 23.93 16.75 14.92
N ALA A 298 24.34 17.98 14.61
CA ALA A 298 24.36 19.08 15.57
C ALA A 298 22.97 19.72 15.78
N GLY A 299 21.98 19.38 14.94
CA GLY A 299 20.66 20.00 14.90
C GLY A 299 19.57 19.21 15.62
N THR A 300 19.93 18.30 16.53
CA THR A 300 18.97 17.46 17.25
C THR A 300 18.19 18.23 18.32
N GLY A 301 18.80 19.24 18.93
CA GLY A 301 18.26 19.93 20.11
C GLY A 301 18.32 19.10 21.39
N PHE A 302 18.96 17.92 21.37
CA PHE A 302 19.11 17.09 22.57
C PHE A 302 20.22 17.62 23.49
N SER A 303 20.06 17.43 24.79
CA SER A 303 21.03 17.90 25.80
C SER A 303 21.90 16.78 26.38
N SER A 304 21.43 15.54 26.33
CA SER A 304 22.17 14.36 26.78
C SER A 304 21.61 13.12 26.09
N GLN A 305 22.44 12.09 25.89
CA GLN A 305 22.04 10.82 25.31
C GLN A 305 22.62 9.63 26.07
N VAL A 306 21.82 8.56 26.11
CA VAL A 306 22.25 7.22 26.50
C VAL A 306 21.81 6.23 25.42
N TYR A 307 22.55 5.15 25.27
CA TYR A 307 22.19 4.10 24.33
C TYR A 307 22.47 2.72 24.91
N LYS A 308 21.75 1.72 24.40
CA LYS A 308 21.96 0.32 24.75
C LYS A 308 21.91 -0.54 23.51
N LEU A 309 23.01 -1.26 23.28
CA LEU A 309 23.02 -2.45 22.47
C LEU A 309 22.57 -3.62 23.35
N SER A 310 21.53 -4.34 22.90
CA SER A 310 20.93 -5.46 23.62
C SER A 310 20.76 -6.66 22.68
N PRO A 311 21.00 -7.90 23.15
CA PRO A 311 20.64 -9.09 22.38
C PRO A 311 19.12 -9.29 22.26
N PHE A 312 18.33 -8.57 23.04
CA PHE A 312 16.87 -8.61 23.01
C PHE A 312 16.29 -7.38 22.31
N PHE A 313 15.30 -7.59 21.44
CA PHE A 313 14.58 -6.52 20.76
C PHE A 313 13.78 -5.67 21.76
N LEU A 314 14.21 -4.42 21.96
CA LEU A 314 13.66 -3.45 22.91
C LEU A 314 13.68 -3.94 24.38
N HIS A 315 14.88 -3.91 24.98
CA HIS A 315 15.12 -4.36 26.35
C HIS A 315 14.32 -3.56 27.40
N LYS A 316 13.26 -4.18 27.92
CA LYS A 316 12.24 -3.53 28.77
C LYS A 316 12.79 -2.90 30.04
N GLU A 317 13.57 -3.65 30.82
CA GLU A 317 14.08 -3.19 32.12
C GLU A 317 14.96 -1.95 31.98
N TRP A 318 15.90 -1.97 31.02
CA TRP A 318 16.76 -0.82 30.75
C TRP A 318 15.97 0.41 30.28
N ILE A 319 14.99 0.24 29.39
CA ILE A 319 14.13 1.34 28.92
C ILE A 319 13.37 1.96 30.10
N MET A 320 12.81 1.14 30.98
CA MET A 320 12.06 1.61 32.17
C MET A 320 12.97 2.42 33.11
N GLU A 321 14.16 1.91 33.41
CA GLU A 321 15.16 2.60 34.23
C GLU A 321 15.55 3.97 33.63
N GLN A 322 15.68 4.06 32.30
CA GLN A 322 16.01 5.32 31.65
C GLN A 322 14.83 6.31 31.62
N TRP A 323 13.58 5.83 31.51
CA TRP A 323 12.41 6.68 31.65
C TRP A 323 12.33 7.34 33.04
N GLU A 324 12.64 6.61 34.11
CA GLU A 324 12.72 7.17 35.48
C GLU A 324 13.76 8.29 35.60
N LYS A 325 14.82 8.23 34.77
CA LYS A 325 15.86 9.26 34.68
C LYS A 325 15.53 10.40 33.71
N ASN A 326 14.29 10.45 33.20
CA ASN A 326 13.79 11.42 32.21
C ASN A 326 14.50 11.38 30.85
N TYR A 327 15.04 10.21 30.46
CA TYR A 327 15.44 9.97 29.08
C TYR A 327 14.24 9.41 28.30
N TYR A 328 14.04 9.86 27.07
CA TYR A 328 13.00 9.35 26.19
C TYR A 328 13.61 8.70 24.96
N ILE A 329 13.04 7.59 24.46
CA ILE A 329 13.47 6.95 23.22
C ILE A 329 13.35 7.95 22.07
N THR A 330 14.45 8.20 21.39
CA THR A 330 14.52 9.09 20.22
C THR A 330 14.87 8.35 18.95
N SER A 331 15.52 7.19 19.05
CA SER A 331 15.79 6.35 17.88
C SER A 331 15.95 4.89 18.27
N ILE A 332 15.43 4.00 17.43
CA ILE A 332 15.53 2.55 17.61
C ILE A 332 15.90 1.88 16.29
N ALA A 333 16.70 0.82 16.37
CA ALA A 333 16.97 -0.10 15.28
C ALA A 333 16.97 -1.53 15.82
N GLY A 334 16.48 -2.47 15.03
CA GLY A 334 16.59 -3.90 15.31
C GLY A 334 17.38 -4.60 14.21
N ALA A 335 18.11 -5.64 14.60
CA ALA A 335 18.87 -6.49 13.69
C ALA A 335 18.10 -7.78 13.39
N ASN A 336 18.53 -8.52 12.35
CA ASN A 336 17.88 -9.78 11.95
C ASN A 336 18.08 -10.90 12.97
N ASN A 337 19.15 -10.84 13.76
CA ASN A 337 19.41 -11.78 14.86
C ASN A 337 18.57 -11.50 16.13
N GLY A 338 17.66 -10.52 16.10
CA GLY A 338 16.81 -10.16 17.24
C GLY A 338 17.41 -9.14 18.19
N SER A 339 18.67 -8.73 17.99
CA SER A 339 19.29 -7.66 18.78
C SER A 339 18.69 -6.29 18.45
N SER A 340 18.89 -5.33 19.35
CA SER A 340 18.48 -3.94 19.11
C SER A 340 19.47 -2.93 19.64
N LEU A 341 19.50 -1.79 18.96
CA LEU A 341 20.11 -0.57 19.43
C LEU A 341 19.01 0.43 19.77
N VAL A 342 18.94 0.82 21.04
CA VAL A 342 18.01 1.83 21.54
C VAL A 342 18.79 3.06 21.96
N VAL A 343 18.40 4.22 21.44
CA VAL A 343 18.95 5.53 21.82
C VAL A 343 17.86 6.32 22.53
N MET A 344 18.18 6.82 23.72
CA MET A 344 17.29 7.67 24.51
C MET A 344 17.97 9.00 24.85
N SER A 345 17.23 10.10 24.77
CA SER A 345 17.77 11.45 24.89
C SER A 345 17.00 12.32 25.88
N LYS A 346 17.69 13.31 26.45
CA LYS A 346 17.12 14.48 27.14
C LYS A 346 17.04 15.68 26.22
N GLY A 347 16.25 16.69 26.58
CA GLY A 347 16.01 17.88 25.75
C GLY A 347 14.94 17.68 24.67
N THR A 348 14.25 16.53 24.68
CA THR A 348 13.07 16.31 23.83
C THR A 348 11.87 17.09 24.36
N GLN A 349 10.89 17.39 23.51
CA GLN A 349 9.61 17.95 23.94
C GLN A 349 8.64 16.88 24.51
N TYR A 350 9.06 15.61 24.52
CA TYR A 350 8.23 14.50 24.95
C TYR A 350 7.97 14.54 26.46
N THR A 351 6.77 14.12 26.87
CA THR A 351 6.37 14.08 28.28
C THR A 351 5.97 12.69 28.74
N GLN A 352 5.22 11.96 27.93
CA GLN A 352 4.85 10.57 28.16
C GLN A 352 5.20 9.75 26.92
N GLN A 353 5.73 8.54 27.13
CA GLN A 353 6.09 7.64 26.05
C GLN A 353 5.57 6.22 26.34
N SER A 354 5.19 5.53 25.27
CA SER A 354 4.84 4.12 25.31
C SER A 354 5.41 3.43 24.06
N TYR A 355 5.74 2.15 24.16
CA TYR A 355 6.14 1.37 23.00
C TYR A 355 5.41 0.03 22.95
N LYS A 356 5.35 -0.55 21.76
CA LYS A 356 4.77 -1.88 21.53
C LYS A 356 5.68 -2.69 20.62
N VAL A 357 5.92 -3.95 21.01
CA VAL A 357 6.49 -4.98 20.14
C VAL A 357 5.37 -5.91 19.69
N SER A 358 5.31 -6.22 18.40
CA SER A 358 4.28 -7.11 17.83
C SER A 358 4.79 -7.84 16.60
N ASP A 359 4.29 -9.05 16.33
CA ASP A 359 4.68 -9.84 15.16
C ASP A 359 3.98 -9.38 13.87
N SER A 360 3.08 -8.40 13.97
CA SER A 360 2.44 -7.71 12.85
C SER A 360 2.41 -6.21 13.11
N PHE A 361 2.23 -5.40 12.06
CA PHE A 361 2.19 -3.95 12.21
C PHE A 361 1.02 -3.54 13.14
N PRO A 362 1.28 -2.90 14.31
CA PRO A 362 0.28 -2.79 15.38
C PRO A 362 -0.70 -1.62 15.19
N PHE A 363 -1.31 -1.48 14.00
CA PHE A 363 -2.15 -0.32 13.65
C PHE A 363 -3.31 -0.07 14.62
N LYS A 364 -4.02 -1.11 15.08
CA LYS A 364 -5.11 -0.96 16.08
C LYS A 364 -4.63 -0.28 17.37
N TRP A 365 -3.41 -0.59 17.81
CA TRP A 365 -2.81 0.03 18.99
C TRP A 365 -2.38 1.48 18.70
N ILE A 366 -1.77 1.73 17.53
CA ILE A 366 -1.40 3.07 17.07
C ILE A 366 -2.64 3.97 17.02
N ASN A 367 -3.73 3.51 16.38
CA ASN A 367 -4.97 4.26 16.25
C ASN A 367 -5.66 4.52 17.61
N LYS A 368 -5.57 3.59 18.56
CA LYS A 368 -5.99 3.84 19.95
C LYS A 368 -5.13 4.95 20.58
N LYS A 369 -3.81 4.90 20.40
CA LYS A 369 -2.87 5.85 20.98
C LYS A 369 -2.95 7.25 20.36
N TRP A 370 -3.23 7.38 19.06
CA TRP A 370 -3.53 8.67 18.43
C TRP A 370 -4.72 9.37 19.09
N ARG A 371 -5.81 8.64 19.38
CA ARG A 371 -6.97 9.18 20.13
C ARG A 371 -6.64 9.58 21.56
N GLU A 372 -5.60 8.99 22.15
CA GLU A 372 -5.06 9.36 23.47
C GLU A 372 -4.03 10.51 23.40
N GLY A 373 -3.83 11.15 22.24
CA GLY A 373 -2.91 12.27 22.03
C GLY A 373 -1.43 11.88 21.90
N PHE A 374 -1.13 10.59 21.77
CA PHE A 374 0.23 10.11 21.47
C PHE A 374 0.47 10.10 19.95
N HIS A 375 1.70 10.33 19.53
CA HIS A 375 2.11 10.28 18.14
C HIS A 375 3.29 9.33 17.98
N VAL A 376 3.39 8.61 16.87
CA VAL A 376 4.55 7.75 16.58
C VAL A 376 5.78 8.63 16.39
N THR A 377 6.85 8.32 17.12
CA THR A 377 8.09 9.09 17.13
C THR A 377 9.30 8.27 16.72
N SER A 378 9.22 6.93 16.81
CA SER A 378 10.24 6.05 16.28
C SER A 378 9.66 4.68 15.96
N MET A 379 10.23 4.01 14.96
CA MET A 379 9.86 2.65 14.58
C MET A 379 11.11 1.86 14.21
N ALA A 380 11.10 0.57 14.49
CA ALA A 380 12.11 -0.37 14.03
C ALA A 380 11.50 -1.74 13.79
N THR A 381 12.26 -2.61 13.15
CA THR A 381 11.93 -4.02 12.98
C THR A 381 13.11 -4.87 13.41
N ALA A 382 12.83 -6.09 13.86
CA ALA A 382 13.83 -7.15 14.06
C ALA A 382 13.25 -8.46 13.52
N GLY A 383 13.76 -8.90 12.36
CA GLY A 383 13.12 -9.97 11.59
C GLY A 383 11.72 -9.56 11.12
N SER A 384 10.69 -10.28 11.55
CA SER A 384 9.28 -9.97 11.28
C SER A 384 8.61 -9.09 12.34
N ARG A 385 9.26 -8.88 13.50
CA ARG A 385 8.69 -8.16 14.63
C ARG A 385 8.79 -6.66 14.42
N TRP A 386 7.73 -5.94 14.73
CA TRP A 386 7.62 -4.49 14.70
C TRP A 386 7.80 -3.92 16.10
N GLY A 387 8.63 -2.90 16.25
CA GLY A 387 8.75 -2.06 17.43
C GLY A 387 8.27 -0.65 17.10
N VAL A 388 7.22 -0.18 17.76
CA VAL A 388 6.65 1.16 17.55
C VAL A 388 6.68 1.93 18.85
N VAL A 389 7.26 3.13 18.82
CA VAL A 389 7.37 4.05 19.95
C VAL A 389 6.45 5.24 19.68
N MET A 390 5.62 5.59 20.66
CA MET A 390 4.73 6.74 20.60
C MET A 390 4.89 7.65 21.80
N SER A 391 4.87 8.96 21.56
CA SER A 391 5.09 9.99 22.58
C SER A 391 4.01 11.07 22.55
N ARG A 392 3.66 11.61 23.72
CA ARG A 392 2.90 12.86 23.86
C ARG A 392 3.83 14.06 23.67
N ASN A 393 3.26 15.18 23.25
CA ASN A 393 3.98 16.43 22.97
C ASN A 393 5.09 16.28 21.91
N ALA A 394 4.87 15.41 20.92
CA ALA A 394 5.81 15.20 19.82
C ALA A 394 5.86 16.33 18.78
N GLY A 395 5.06 17.39 18.96
CA GLY A 395 5.03 18.53 18.04
C GLY A 395 4.19 18.33 16.77
N PHE A 396 3.39 17.25 16.70
CA PHE A 396 2.52 16.96 15.55
C PHE A 396 1.05 17.33 15.86
N SER A 397 0.34 17.81 14.83
CA SER A 397 -1.10 18.05 14.86
C SER A 397 -1.87 16.85 14.33
N ASP A 398 -1.30 16.12 13.38
CA ASP A 398 -1.91 14.95 12.78
C ASP A 398 -0.88 13.94 12.27
N GLN A 399 -1.28 12.67 12.17
CA GLN A 399 -0.45 11.56 11.71
C GLN A 399 -1.24 10.50 10.94
N VAL A 400 -0.60 9.98 9.88
CA VAL A 400 -1.11 8.90 9.04
C VAL A 400 -0.02 7.87 8.79
N VAL A 401 -0.42 6.70 8.27
CA VAL A 401 0.50 5.62 7.89
C VAL A 401 0.34 5.28 6.43
N GLU A 402 1.47 4.99 5.77
CA GLU A 402 1.53 4.23 4.52
C GLU A 402 2.17 2.87 4.80
N LEU A 403 1.38 1.79 4.76
CA LEU A 403 1.82 0.41 4.94
C LEU A 403 1.62 -0.37 3.63
N ASP A 404 2.68 -0.95 3.09
CA ASP A 404 2.63 -1.64 1.80
C ASP A 404 3.68 -2.76 1.75
N PHE A 405 3.47 -3.78 0.91
CA PHE A 405 4.48 -4.81 0.62
C PHE A 405 5.61 -4.28 -0.29
N LEU A 406 5.38 -3.13 -0.92
CA LEU A 406 6.31 -2.37 -1.74
C LEU A 406 6.55 -0.99 -1.13
N TYR A 407 7.40 -0.20 -1.78
CA TYR A 407 7.52 1.21 -1.46
C TYR A 407 6.27 2.00 -1.91
N PRO A 408 5.52 2.64 -1.00
CA PRO A 408 4.20 3.21 -1.29
C PRO A 408 4.30 4.61 -1.93
N SER A 409 4.84 4.70 -3.15
CA SER A 409 5.10 5.98 -3.83
C SER A 409 3.85 6.83 -4.04
N GLU A 410 2.74 6.22 -4.50
CA GLU A 410 1.47 6.94 -4.73
C GLU A 410 0.94 7.59 -3.46
N GLY A 411 0.91 6.83 -2.35
CA GLY A 411 0.47 7.34 -1.05
C GLY A 411 1.35 8.48 -0.56
N ILE A 412 2.67 8.33 -0.62
CA ILE A 412 3.62 9.36 -0.18
C ILE A 412 3.38 10.69 -0.91
N HIS A 413 3.27 10.68 -2.24
CA HIS A 413 3.05 11.91 -3.01
C HIS A 413 1.72 12.58 -2.66
N ARG A 414 0.62 11.81 -2.59
CA ARG A 414 -0.70 12.37 -2.20
C ARG A 414 -0.67 12.98 -0.80
N ARG A 415 0.06 12.37 0.13
CA ARG A 415 0.20 12.90 1.50
C ARG A 415 1.08 14.14 1.54
N TRP A 416 2.14 14.22 0.72
CA TRP A 416 2.96 15.42 0.58
C TRP A 416 2.16 16.62 0.07
N ASP A 417 1.29 16.42 -0.92
CA ASP A 417 0.40 17.44 -1.47
C ASP A 417 -0.58 17.98 -0.40
N ASN A 418 -0.86 17.19 0.64
CA ASN A 418 -1.71 17.54 1.78
C ASN A 418 -0.91 17.97 3.02
N GLY A 419 0.36 18.35 2.87
CA GLY A 419 1.19 18.92 3.94
C GLY A 419 1.78 17.92 4.94
N TYR A 420 1.54 16.61 4.77
CA TYR A 420 2.21 15.60 5.60
C TYR A 420 3.67 15.44 5.17
N ARG A 421 4.54 15.04 6.10
CA ARG A 421 5.94 14.65 5.83
C ARG A 421 6.30 13.37 6.55
N ILE A 422 7.14 12.53 5.95
CA ILE A 422 7.62 11.30 6.56
C ILE A 422 8.45 11.65 7.80
N THR A 423 8.12 11.04 8.93
CA THR A 423 8.77 11.28 10.23
C THR A 423 9.31 10.01 10.88
N ALA A 424 8.78 8.83 10.52
CA ALA A 424 9.32 7.56 10.95
C ALA A 424 9.16 6.51 9.85
N THR A 425 10.15 5.62 9.73
CA THR A 425 10.16 4.56 8.72
C THR A 425 10.69 3.27 9.33
N ALA A 426 10.05 2.15 9.02
CA ALA A 426 10.55 0.83 9.36
C ALA A 426 10.08 -0.17 8.30
N ALA A 427 10.85 -1.23 8.07
CA ALA A 427 10.50 -2.22 7.07
C ALA A 427 10.93 -3.61 7.51
N THR A 428 10.09 -4.60 7.24
CA THR A 428 10.44 -6.02 7.33
C THR A 428 10.85 -6.52 5.94
N TRP A 429 11.08 -7.82 5.85
CA TRP A 429 11.25 -8.52 4.56
C TRP A 429 9.95 -8.58 3.73
N ASP A 430 8.80 -8.28 4.35
CA ASP A 430 7.50 -8.38 3.71
C ASP A 430 6.85 -7.02 3.46
N GLN A 431 6.97 -6.07 4.40
CA GLN A 431 6.27 -4.79 4.34
C GLN A 431 7.17 -3.62 4.71
N SER A 432 6.90 -2.47 4.11
CA SER A 432 7.42 -1.17 4.54
C SER A 432 6.29 -0.35 5.17
N ALA A 433 6.61 0.34 6.27
CA ALA A 433 5.71 1.26 6.94
C ALA A 433 6.37 2.63 7.07
N LEU A 434 5.65 3.65 6.62
CA LEU A 434 6.05 5.04 6.76
C LEU A 434 4.98 5.76 7.55
N ILE A 435 5.37 6.45 8.61
CA ILE A 435 4.51 7.40 9.30
C ILE A 435 4.76 8.77 8.70
N LEU A 436 3.67 9.45 8.32
CA LEU A 436 3.71 10.82 7.85
C LEU A 436 2.94 11.70 8.83
N SER A 437 3.47 12.87 9.13
CA SER A 437 2.95 13.78 10.15
C SER A 437 2.83 15.20 9.63
N ILE A 438 1.86 15.94 10.16
CA ILE A 438 1.78 17.40 10.01
C ILE A 438 2.34 18.02 11.30
N PRO A 439 3.39 18.86 11.23
CA PRO A 439 3.92 19.55 12.39
C PRO A 439 2.96 20.67 12.86
N ARG A 440 2.82 20.86 14.17
CA ARG A 440 2.01 21.96 14.75
C ARG A 440 2.56 23.34 14.42
N ARG A 441 3.87 23.44 14.25
CA ARG A 441 4.56 24.65 13.80
C ARG A 441 5.08 24.37 12.40
N ARG A 442 4.60 25.14 11.41
CA ARG A 442 5.06 25.01 10.04
C ARG A 442 6.55 25.34 9.96
N PRO A 443 7.40 24.44 9.44
CA PRO A 443 8.79 24.75 9.14
C PRO A 443 8.87 25.88 8.11
N GLY A 444 10.00 26.59 8.05
CA GLY A 444 10.23 27.59 7.01
C GLY A 444 10.42 26.97 5.62
N ASP A 445 11.05 25.79 5.54
CA ASP A 445 11.20 25.00 4.31
C ASP A 445 10.68 23.58 4.59
N GLU A 446 9.73 23.12 3.77
CA GLU A 446 9.09 21.81 3.90
C GLU A 446 9.61 20.81 2.85
N THR A 447 10.71 21.11 2.16
CA THR A 447 11.25 20.21 1.14
C THR A 447 11.70 18.88 1.76
N GLN A 448 11.13 17.78 1.27
CA GLN A 448 11.50 16.43 1.67
C GLN A 448 11.70 15.58 0.42
N GLU A 449 12.75 14.76 0.43
CA GLU A 449 13.06 13.85 -0.65
C GLU A 449 13.26 12.43 -0.11
N THR A 450 12.97 11.45 -0.97
CA THR A 450 13.18 10.04 -0.67
C THR A 450 14.09 9.40 -1.70
N LEU A 451 14.92 8.47 -1.25
CA LEU A 451 15.83 7.73 -2.11
C LEU A 451 15.80 6.25 -1.74
N ARG A 452 15.79 5.39 -2.76
CA ARG A 452 15.90 3.93 -2.60
C ARG A 452 17.18 3.44 -3.27
N THR A 453 18.00 2.72 -2.51
CA THR A 453 19.31 2.25 -2.99
C THR A 453 19.62 0.84 -2.45
N SER A 454 20.24 -0.01 -3.26
CA SER A 454 20.65 -1.36 -2.83
C SER A 454 21.78 -1.32 -1.79
N GLN A 455 22.66 -0.32 -1.90
CA GLN A 455 23.75 -0.06 -0.96
C GLN A 455 23.46 1.19 -0.14
N PHE A 456 24.16 1.38 0.97
CA PHE A 456 24.04 2.61 1.76
C PHE A 456 24.38 3.84 0.89
N PRO A 457 23.58 4.91 0.90
CA PRO A 457 23.62 5.98 -0.11
C PRO A 457 24.75 7.01 0.12
N SER A 458 25.97 6.58 0.39
CA SER A 458 27.10 7.44 0.80
C SER A 458 27.42 8.59 -0.17
N THR A 459 27.35 8.33 -1.48
CA THR A 459 27.57 9.34 -2.53
C THR A 459 26.45 10.39 -2.55
N HIS A 460 25.21 9.93 -2.48
CA HIS A 460 24.03 10.79 -2.51
C HIS A 460 23.95 11.66 -1.25
N VAL A 461 24.32 11.14 -0.07
CA VAL A 461 24.33 11.94 1.17
C VAL A 461 25.18 13.21 1.01
N LYS A 462 26.36 13.09 0.39
CA LYS A 462 27.23 14.24 0.15
C LYS A 462 26.64 15.23 -0.86
N GLU A 463 25.98 14.73 -1.91
CA GLU A 463 25.25 15.57 -2.89
C GLU A 463 24.04 16.27 -2.25
N LYS A 464 23.36 15.62 -1.30
CA LYS A 464 22.21 16.21 -0.60
C LYS A 464 22.67 17.30 0.38
N TRP A 465 23.79 17.12 1.06
CA TRP A 465 24.36 18.16 1.92
C TRP A 465 24.66 19.46 1.19
N SER A 466 25.13 19.43 -0.05
CA SER A 466 25.36 20.67 -0.83
C SER A 466 24.08 21.41 -1.20
N LYS A 467 22.92 20.76 -1.06
CA LYS A 467 21.57 21.32 -1.27
C LYS A 467 20.84 21.59 0.06
N ASN A 468 21.54 21.56 1.20
CA ASN A 468 20.96 21.67 2.55
C ASN A 468 19.90 20.60 2.87
N LEU A 469 19.99 19.44 2.22
CA LEU A 469 19.16 18.26 2.47
C LEU A 469 19.94 17.28 3.35
N TYR A 470 19.38 16.97 4.52
CA TYR A 470 20.02 16.14 5.53
C TYR A 470 19.22 14.87 5.79
N LEU A 471 19.90 13.77 6.07
CA LEU A 471 19.24 12.51 6.45
C LEU A 471 18.41 12.73 7.71
N ALA A 472 17.11 12.44 7.62
CA ALA A 472 16.15 12.58 8.71
C ALA A 472 15.76 11.21 9.30
N CYS A 473 15.49 10.23 8.45
CA CYS A 473 15.27 8.85 8.86
C CYS A 473 15.71 7.86 7.78
N LEU A 474 15.94 6.62 8.20
CA LEU A 474 16.52 5.56 7.38
C LEU A 474 15.96 4.21 7.85
N CYS A 475 15.62 3.33 6.91
CA CYS A 475 15.43 1.92 7.21
C CYS A 475 15.92 1.05 6.04
N TYR A 476 16.03 -0.26 6.28
CA TYR A 476 16.38 -1.25 5.26
C TYR A 476 15.33 -2.35 5.24
N GLY A 477 14.80 -2.67 4.06
CA GLY A 477 13.80 -3.71 3.92
C GLY A 477 13.24 -3.79 2.51
N ARG A 478 12.15 -4.54 2.32
CA ARG A 478 11.59 -4.78 0.98
C ARG A 478 10.98 -3.51 0.41
N THR A 479 11.32 -3.22 -0.84
CA THR A 479 10.85 -2.00 -1.55
C THR A 479 10.41 -2.26 -2.99
N VAL A 480 10.75 -3.44 -3.54
CA VAL A 480 10.45 -3.85 -4.91
C VAL A 480 9.91 -5.29 -4.91
N CYS A 481 8.98 -5.59 -5.82
CA CYS A 481 8.39 -6.91 -5.98
C CYS A 481 9.38 -7.85 -6.61
#